data_AF-A0A2S9XFI7-F1
#
_entry.id   AF-A0A2S9XFI7-F1
#
_cell.length_a   1.000
_cell.length_b   1.000
_cell.length_c   1.000
_cell.angle_alpha   90.00
_cell.angle_beta   90.00
_cell.angle_gamma   90.00
#
_symmetry.space_group_name_H-M   'P 1'
#
loop_
_entity.id
_entity.type
_entity.pdbx_description
1 polymer ?
#
loop_
_entity_poly.entity_id
_entity_poly.type
_entity_poly.pdbx_seq_one_letter_code
_entity_poly.pdbx_strand_id
1 'polypeptide(L)'
;MSSWRRRLGPQMLVWIVLMGAGLLAAELAEARPGGGQSYSGSSYSGSSYSGYSGSGYSGYSSGSYSGGGGGGELGGCGLAGVLLLMFIGTASNVLKFVAKTRDTWDSHTTDFTPPPPPRARAIDWQPLLARDPHFSSVVFEDFAYQLYARVHEARGDAEAMASLAPYVVPGVRETLARREPVGAKISNVVIGSMQVTALELGGLQTVVTIRFESNLSAAGSLHYVVEQWRLSRGSKVTSKPPDQALALKCPNCGAPFESTDDQRCDYCGEVVSNGRFDWHLIGTRLLTDERRPPALGGYAPELGTERPTLVSPRFARAWSSLVHDDPRVERGALQARIERIYDHLNTAWAARDLTLARPYLSDGIHDYLRYWIEAYERQKLINCLEDMRIETVEFVKLTRDEWYDALTVRIFASGLDYTIRAHDKTLVGGSPTKRRRYSEYWTVIRGAGVRGEARDDSGCPNCGAPLTVNMAGNCERCAAHLTRGEFDWVLSRIEQDESYLG
;
A
#
# COMPACT_ATOMS: atom_id res chain seq x y z
N MET A 1 11.85 33.36 54.04
CA MET A 1 12.39 32.00 54.30
C MET A 1 11.90 31.09 53.18
N SER A 2 12.56 31.12 52.02
CA SER A 2 13.66 30.22 51.62
C SER A 2 13.15 28.79 51.36
N SER A 3 12.70 28.48 50.15
CA SER A 3 13.52 28.02 49.00
C SER A 3 13.78 26.51 49.00
N TRP A 4 12.89 25.73 48.38
CA TRP A 4 13.19 24.38 47.89
C TRP A 4 12.76 24.25 46.41
N ARG A 5 13.30 25.11 45.56
CA ARG A 5 13.39 24.84 44.11
C ARG A 5 14.69 24.07 43.87
N ARG A 6 14.65 22.74 43.88
CA ARG A 6 15.74 21.93 43.33
C ARG A 6 15.70 22.07 41.81
N ARG A 7 16.67 22.81 41.27
CA ARG A 7 16.94 22.91 39.84
C ARG A 7 17.38 21.52 39.36
N LEU A 8 16.56 20.89 38.52
CA LEU A 8 17.03 19.89 37.57
C LEU A 8 18.08 20.58 36.70
N GLY A 9 19.34 20.11 36.77
CA GLY A 9 20.42 20.70 35.98
C GLY A 9 20.15 20.56 34.48
N PRO A 10 20.63 21.50 33.64
CA PRO A 10 20.39 21.48 32.20
C PRO A 10 20.85 20.17 31.53
N GLN A 11 21.79 19.45 32.14
CA GLN A 11 22.26 18.15 31.65
C GLN A 11 21.21 17.04 31.79
N MET A 12 20.35 17.06 32.81
CA MET A 12 19.32 16.02 33.01
C MET A 12 18.11 16.21 32.09
N LEU A 13 17.82 17.46 31.73
CA LEU A 13 16.86 17.81 30.68
C LEU A 13 17.36 17.39 29.28
N VAL A 14 18.66 17.52 29.01
CA VAL A 14 19.27 17.02 27.76
C VAL A 14 19.19 15.49 27.67
N TRP A 15 19.35 14.75 28.76
CA TRP A 15 19.19 13.29 28.78
C TRP A 15 17.73 12.84 28.65
N ILE A 16 16.76 13.56 29.22
CA ILE A 16 15.33 13.28 29.02
C ILE A 16 14.89 13.64 27.58
N VAL A 17 15.46 14.70 26.98
CA VAL A 17 15.23 15.04 25.57
C VAL A 17 15.93 14.06 24.63
N LEU A 18 17.10 13.51 24.97
CA LEU A 18 17.80 12.49 24.18
C LEU A 18 17.17 11.09 24.33
N MET A 19 16.70 10.71 25.52
CA MET A 19 15.90 9.48 25.71
C MET A 19 14.49 9.63 25.12
N GLY A 20 13.89 10.81 25.17
CA GLY A 20 12.62 11.11 24.52
C GLY A 20 12.72 11.19 22.99
N ALA A 21 13.84 11.70 22.46
CA ALA A 21 14.13 11.72 21.03
C ALA A 21 14.52 10.33 20.50
N GLY A 22 15.16 9.49 21.32
CA GLY A 22 15.46 8.09 21.00
C GLY A 22 14.24 7.16 20.97
N LEU A 23 13.08 7.62 21.46
CA LEU A 23 11.81 6.87 21.48
C LEU A 23 10.77 7.40 20.49
N LEU A 24 11.12 8.38 19.64
CA LEU A 24 10.22 8.98 18.64
C LEU A 24 10.54 8.59 17.18
N ALA A 25 11.36 7.55 16.97
CA ALA A 25 11.52 6.94 15.65
C ALA A 25 10.60 5.72 15.55
N ALA A 26 9.29 5.96 15.45
CA ALA A 26 8.33 4.93 15.09
C ALA A 26 8.23 4.84 13.56
N GLU A 27 8.42 3.60 13.10
CA GLU A 27 8.53 3.08 11.74
C GLU A 27 7.32 3.40 10.87
N LEU A 28 7.54 3.60 9.57
CA LEU A 28 6.49 3.80 8.59
C LEU A 28 6.83 3.06 7.30
N ALA A 29 5.81 2.40 6.75
CA ALA A 29 5.91 1.41 5.69
C ALA A 29 4.95 1.76 4.54
N GLU A 30 5.43 1.55 3.31
CA GLU A 30 5.03 2.11 2.02
C GLU A 30 5.28 1.07 0.92
N ALA A 31 4.26 0.73 0.13
CA ALA A 31 4.35 -0.36 -0.85
C ALA A 31 5.12 0.06 -2.13
N ARG A 32 6.12 -0.74 -2.51
CA ARG A 32 6.93 -0.61 -3.74
C ARG A 32 7.22 -2.01 -4.30
N PRO A 33 7.60 -2.16 -5.58
CA PRO A 33 8.10 -3.44 -6.09
C PRO A 33 9.28 -3.92 -5.25
N GLY A 34 9.32 -5.20 -4.91
CA GLY A 34 10.43 -5.78 -4.14
C GLY A 34 10.08 -6.30 -2.74
N GLY A 35 8.81 -6.23 -2.34
CA GLY A 35 8.43 -6.37 -0.93
C GLY A 35 9.03 -5.24 -0.09
N GLY A 36 8.97 -5.35 1.23
CA GLY A 36 9.66 -4.41 2.11
C GLY A 36 8.85 -3.93 3.30
N GLN A 37 7.55 -3.75 3.11
CA GLN A 37 6.81 -2.75 3.85
C GLN A 37 5.30 -3.05 3.88
N SER A 38 4.73 -3.10 5.08
CA SER A 38 3.29 -3.32 5.31
C SER A 38 2.48 -2.01 5.33
N TYR A 39 1.31 -2.00 4.72
CA TYR A 39 0.47 -0.78 4.67
C TYR A 39 -0.05 -0.35 6.06
N SER A 40 -0.29 -1.33 6.95
CA SER A 40 -0.84 -1.10 8.28
C SER A 40 0.27 -0.89 9.32
N GLY A 41 0.22 0.24 10.03
CA GLY A 41 0.99 0.43 11.26
C GLY A 41 0.39 -0.41 12.39
N SER A 42 1.22 -1.06 13.18
CA SER A 42 0.82 -1.77 14.39
C SER A 42 0.22 -0.77 15.41
N SER A 43 -1.10 -0.78 15.55
CA SER A 43 -1.80 -0.03 16.59
C SER A 43 -1.62 -0.74 17.94
N TYR A 44 -0.57 -0.42 18.69
CA TYR A 44 -0.46 -0.88 20.08
C TYR A 44 -1.42 -0.06 20.97
N SER A 45 -2.69 -0.46 21.04
CA SER A 45 -3.59 -0.02 22.11
C SER A 45 -3.36 -0.90 23.34
N GLY A 46 -2.61 -0.40 24.32
CA GLY A 46 -2.43 -1.07 25.61
C GLY A 46 -3.74 -1.14 26.39
N SER A 47 -4.42 -2.29 26.33
CA SER A 47 -5.49 -2.63 27.25
C SER A 47 -4.91 -3.34 28.47
N SER A 48 -4.88 -2.66 29.60
CA SER A 48 -4.54 -3.22 30.92
C SER A 48 -5.68 -4.13 31.38
N TYR A 49 -5.49 -5.45 31.29
CA TYR A 49 -6.35 -6.43 31.93
C TYR A 49 -5.78 -6.81 33.30
N SER A 50 -6.51 -6.48 34.35
CA SER A 50 -6.28 -6.94 35.72
C SER A 50 -6.76 -8.39 35.86
N GLY A 51 -5.82 -9.34 35.81
CA GLY A 51 -6.07 -10.76 36.07
C GLY A 51 -5.80 -11.13 37.53
N TYR A 52 -6.87 -11.55 38.22
CA TYR A 52 -6.81 -12.26 39.50
C TYR A 52 -6.09 -13.61 39.34
N SER A 53 -5.15 -13.92 40.24
CA SER A 53 -4.65 -15.27 40.51
C SER A 53 -4.31 -15.31 42.01
N GLY A 54 -4.92 -16.15 42.84
CA GLY A 54 -5.00 -17.60 42.68
C GLY A 54 -3.88 -18.20 43.53
N SER A 55 -4.15 -18.39 44.81
CA SER A 55 -3.23 -18.86 45.86
C SER A 55 -2.68 -20.27 45.59
N GLY A 56 -1.36 -20.44 45.70
CA GLY A 56 -0.69 -21.73 45.75
C GLY A 56 0.49 -21.70 46.72
N TYR A 57 0.35 -22.40 47.84
CA TYR A 57 1.41 -22.65 48.81
C TYR A 57 2.45 -23.63 48.25
N SER A 58 3.73 -23.34 48.43
CA SER A 58 4.75 -24.35 48.77
C SER A 58 5.98 -23.65 49.34
N GLY A 59 6.45 -24.13 50.49
CA GLY A 59 7.52 -23.54 51.26
C GLY A 59 8.87 -24.18 51.02
N TYR A 60 9.93 -23.42 51.27
CA TYR A 60 11.26 -23.92 51.62
C TYR A 60 11.98 -22.91 52.51
N SER A 61 12.88 -23.46 53.31
CA SER A 61 13.32 -22.98 54.61
C SER A 61 14.48 -21.98 54.60
N SER A 62 14.47 -21.18 55.67
CA SER A 62 15.57 -20.56 56.42
C SER A 62 17.02 -20.67 55.90
N GLY A 63 17.67 -19.51 55.80
CA GLY A 63 19.12 -19.35 55.94
C GLY A 63 19.43 -18.02 56.62
N SER A 64 19.71 -18.07 57.92
CA SER A 64 20.18 -16.93 58.72
C SER A 64 21.66 -16.68 58.45
N TYR A 65 22.04 -15.41 58.29
CA TYR A 65 23.40 -14.97 58.59
C TYR A 65 23.35 -13.70 59.43
N SER A 66 24.08 -13.75 60.54
CA SER A 66 24.29 -12.69 61.52
C SER A 66 25.78 -12.33 61.53
N GLY A 67 26.09 -11.05 61.73
CA GLY A 67 27.43 -10.54 62.00
C GLY A 67 27.80 -9.42 61.04
N GLY A 68 28.37 -8.30 61.45
CA GLY A 68 28.80 -7.83 62.77
C GLY A 68 29.30 -6.40 62.56
N GLY A 69 29.10 -5.54 63.56
CA GLY A 69 29.62 -4.18 63.55
C GLY A 69 31.14 -4.17 63.63
N GLY A 70 31.75 -3.25 62.89
CA GLY A 70 33.18 -2.96 62.96
C GLY A 70 33.43 -1.56 62.42
N GLY A 71 33.50 -0.58 63.34
CA GLY A 71 33.96 0.77 63.03
C GLY A 71 35.45 0.76 62.72
N GLY A 72 35.81 1.44 61.63
CA GLY A 72 37.19 1.73 61.28
C GLY A 72 37.23 2.95 60.38
N GLU A 73 37.81 4.04 60.89
CA GLU A 73 38.14 5.24 60.12
C GLU A 73 39.10 4.86 58.98
N LEU A 74 38.63 5.00 57.74
CA LEU A 74 39.48 4.93 56.54
C LEU A 74 39.52 6.30 55.89
N GLY A 75 40.71 6.92 55.96
CA GLY A 75 41.03 8.20 55.36
C GLY A 75 40.71 8.27 53.86
N GLY A 76 40.46 9.49 53.41
CA GLY A 76 39.84 9.89 52.14
C GLY A 76 40.47 9.43 50.81
N CYS A 77 41.40 8.47 50.81
CA CYS A 77 41.91 7.84 49.58
C CYS A 77 41.35 6.42 49.36
N GLY A 78 40.68 5.81 50.34
CA GLY A 78 40.12 4.45 50.21
C GLY A 78 38.78 4.38 49.46
N LEU A 79 37.90 5.37 49.64
CA LEU A 79 36.56 5.38 49.04
C LEU A 79 36.58 5.48 47.51
N ALA A 80 37.51 6.26 46.94
CA ALA A 80 37.66 6.36 45.49
C ALA A 80 38.13 5.03 44.86
N GLY A 81 39.04 4.31 45.54
CA GLY A 81 39.50 2.99 45.10
C GLY A 81 38.41 1.93 45.18
N VAL A 82 37.59 1.94 46.24
CA VAL A 82 36.47 1.00 46.40
C VAL A 82 35.35 1.28 45.39
N LEU A 83 35.04 2.56 45.11
CA LEU A 83 34.06 2.93 44.09
C LEU A 83 34.55 2.60 42.68
N LEU A 84 35.85 2.75 42.39
CA LEU A 84 36.43 2.36 41.10
C LEU A 84 36.41 0.83 40.92
N LEU A 85 36.72 0.05 41.96
CA LEU A 85 36.63 -1.41 41.91
C LEU A 85 35.17 -1.90 41.81
N MET A 86 34.22 -1.22 42.45
CA MET A 86 32.79 -1.48 42.24
C MET A 86 32.33 -1.08 40.83
N PHE A 87 32.84 0.00 40.26
CA PHE A 87 32.53 0.41 38.89
C PHE A 87 33.12 -0.53 37.85
N ILE A 88 34.36 -1.01 38.04
CA ILE A 88 34.99 -2.01 37.17
C ILE A 88 34.32 -3.38 37.34
N GLY A 89 33.93 -3.76 38.57
CA GLY A 89 33.18 -4.99 38.83
C GLY A 89 31.78 -4.97 38.23
N THR A 90 31.06 -3.86 38.34
CA THR A 90 29.75 -3.67 37.72
C THR A 90 29.87 -3.55 36.20
N ALA A 91 30.86 -2.84 35.66
CA ALA A 91 31.12 -2.79 34.22
C ALA A 91 31.51 -4.16 33.66
N SER A 92 32.31 -4.95 34.37
CA SER A 92 32.66 -6.34 33.99
C SER A 92 31.45 -7.27 34.06
N ASN A 93 30.59 -7.13 35.08
CA ASN A 93 29.34 -7.88 35.17
C ASN A 93 28.33 -7.44 34.12
N VAL A 94 28.30 -6.16 33.74
CA VAL A 94 27.48 -5.64 32.64
C VAL A 94 28.04 -6.11 31.30
N LEU A 95 29.36 -6.14 31.10
CA LEU A 95 29.96 -6.64 29.86
C LEU A 95 29.77 -8.16 29.71
N LYS A 96 29.88 -8.91 30.81
CA LYS A 96 29.57 -10.34 30.86
C LYS A 96 28.07 -10.61 30.74
N PHE A 97 27.22 -9.75 31.29
CA PHE A 97 25.77 -9.82 31.09
C PHE A 97 25.41 -9.53 29.64
N VAL A 98 25.98 -8.48 29.03
CA VAL A 98 25.82 -8.09 27.62
C VAL A 98 26.36 -9.17 26.67
N ALA A 99 27.51 -9.78 26.98
CA ALA A 99 28.06 -10.90 26.22
C ALA A 99 27.22 -12.18 26.40
N LYS A 100 26.77 -12.48 27.62
CA LYS A 100 25.86 -13.61 27.89
C LYS A 100 24.50 -13.41 27.25
N THR A 101 23.99 -12.17 27.15
CA THR A 101 22.79 -11.82 26.37
C THR A 101 23.05 -11.74 24.86
N ARG A 102 24.30 -11.76 24.38
CA ARG A 102 24.59 -11.94 22.94
C ARG A 102 24.55 -13.41 22.55
N ASP A 103 24.94 -14.31 23.45
CA ASP A 103 25.01 -15.75 23.20
C ASP A 103 23.76 -16.55 23.64
N THR A 104 22.71 -15.89 24.12
CA THR A 104 21.45 -16.55 24.55
C THR A 104 20.18 -15.97 23.93
N TRP A 105 20.28 -15.39 22.72
CA TRP A 105 19.11 -15.04 21.91
C TRP A 105 18.81 -16.11 20.85
N ASP A 106 18.75 -17.35 21.30
CA ASP A 106 18.07 -18.40 20.55
C ASP A 106 16.92 -18.96 21.37
N SER A 107 15.75 -18.96 20.71
CA SER A 107 14.52 -19.67 21.00
C SER A 107 13.42 -19.00 21.87
N HIS A 108 12.39 -18.59 21.11
CA HIS A 108 10.98 -18.40 21.46
C HIS A 108 10.58 -17.11 22.18
N THR A 109 10.57 -15.99 21.44
CA THR A 109 9.40 -15.12 21.56
C THR A 109 8.20 -15.99 21.23
N THR A 110 7.31 -16.22 22.19
CA THR A 110 5.92 -16.52 21.84
C THR A 110 5.44 -15.30 21.09
N ASP A 111 5.58 -15.35 19.77
CA ASP A 111 5.00 -14.42 18.83
C ASP A 111 3.49 -14.48 19.07
N PHE A 112 3.00 -13.63 19.98
CA PHE A 112 1.60 -13.30 20.01
C PHE A 112 1.37 -12.46 18.74
N THR A 113 1.23 -13.16 17.63
CA THR A 113 0.58 -12.65 16.45
C THR A 113 -0.88 -12.52 16.84
N PRO A 114 -1.44 -11.30 16.96
CA PRO A 114 -2.87 -11.18 17.11
C PRO A 114 -3.52 -11.98 15.97
N PRO A 115 -4.59 -12.76 16.24
CA PRO A 115 -5.26 -13.49 15.19
C PRO A 115 -5.58 -12.50 14.07
N PRO A 116 -5.24 -12.82 12.81
CA PRO A 116 -5.49 -11.92 11.71
C PRO A 116 -6.97 -11.52 11.78
N PRO A 117 -7.32 -10.24 11.57
CA PRO A 117 -8.72 -9.85 11.52
C PRO A 117 -9.44 -10.79 10.54
N PRO A 118 -10.69 -11.21 10.85
CA PRO A 118 -11.43 -12.09 9.96
C PRO A 118 -11.40 -11.48 8.56
N ARG A 119 -10.75 -12.19 7.63
CA ARG A 119 -10.54 -11.69 6.28
C ARG A 119 -11.89 -11.39 5.66
N ALA A 120 -12.12 -10.13 5.29
CA ALA A 120 -13.27 -9.79 4.48
C ALA A 120 -13.22 -10.63 3.21
N ARG A 121 -14.31 -11.30 2.89
CA ARG A 121 -14.38 -12.17 1.71
C ARG A 121 -14.38 -11.31 0.47
N ALA A 122 -13.62 -11.70 -0.55
CA ALA A 122 -13.69 -11.11 -1.87
C ALA A 122 -15.15 -10.99 -2.36
N ILE A 123 -15.47 -9.84 -2.95
CA ILE A 123 -16.82 -9.56 -3.47
C ILE A 123 -17.11 -10.42 -4.69
N ASP A 124 -18.30 -11.01 -4.69
CA ASP A 124 -18.82 -11.73 -5.84
C ASP A 124 -19.55 -10.75 -6.76
N TRP A 125 -18.95 -10.44 -7.91
CA TRP A 125 -19.55 -9.55 -8.92
C TRP A 125 -20.64 -10.22 -9.77
N GLN A 126 -20.79 -11.55 -9.70
CA GLN A 126 -21.73 -12.30 -10.54
C GLN A 126 -23.18 -11.77 -10.47
N PRO A 127 -23.74 -11.40 -9.30
CA PRO A 127 -25.08 -10.84 -9.23
C PRO A 127 -25.23 -9.49 -9.95
N LEU A 128 -24.16 -8.68 -10.02
CA LEU A 128 -24.18 -7.43 -10.78
C LEU A 128 -24.02 -7.69 -12.28
N LEU A 129 -23.09 -8.57 -12.67
CA LEU A 129 -22.90 -9.00 -14.05
C LEU A 129 -24.18 -9.60 -14.66
N ALA A 130 -24.98 -10.31 -13.87
CA ALA A 130 -26.27 -10.83 -14.30
C ALA A 130 -27.31 -9.73 -14.61
N ARG A 131 -27.18 -8.53 -14.01
CA ARG A 131 -28.04 -7.37 -14.28
C ARG A 131 -27.46 -6.44 -15.35
N ASP A 132 -26.14 -6.37 -15.43
CA ASP A 132 -25.38 -5.51 -16.33
C ASP A 132 -24.20 -6.31 -16.91
N PRO A 133 -24.42 -7.00 -18.05
CA PRO A 133 -23.37 -7.80 -18.70
C PRO A 133 -22.15 -6.98 -19.14
N HIS A 134 -22.33 -5.67 -19.38
CA HIS A 134 -21.28 -4.73 -19.77
C HIS A 134 -20.41 -4.26 -18.59
N PHE A 135 -20.75 -4.65 -17.35
CA PHE A 135 -19.95 -4.30 -16.19
C PHE A 135 -18.58 -4.99 -16.23
N SER A 136 -17.52 -4.21 -16.05
CA SER A 136 -16.17 -4.73 -15.79
C SER A 136 -15.70 -4.28 -14.41
N SER A 137 -15.23 -5.24 -13.62
CA SER A 137 -14.62 -4.92 -12.33
C SER A 137 -13.30 -4.18 -12.50
N VAL A 138 -12.54 -4.46 -13.57
CA VAL A 138 -11.29 -3.75 -13.89
C VAL A 138 -11.57 -2.28 -14.14
N VAL A 139 -12.53 -1.99 -15.03
CA VAL A 139 -12.91 -0.61 -15.37
C VAL A 139 -13.48 0.14 -14.16
N PHE A 140 -14.31 -0.53 -13.36
CA PHE A 140 -14.87 0.06 -12.14
C PHE A 140 -13.77 0.41 -11.12
N GLU A 141 -12.81 -0.50 -10.92
CA GLU A 141 -11.69 -0.30 -10.01
C GLU A 141 -10.81 0.86 -10.47
N ASP A 142 -10.46 0.94 -11.75
CA ASP A 142 -9.70 2.05 -12.32
C ASP A 142 -10.45 3.39 -12.19
N PHE A 143 -11.76 3.39 -12.47
CA PHE A 143 -12.62 4.57 -12.25
C PHE A 143 -12.59 5.02 -10.79
N ALA A 144 -12.72 4.08 -9.84
CA ALA A 144 -12.72 4.40 -8.41
C ALA A 144 -11.36 4.95 -7.94
N TYR A 145 -10.25 4.41 -8.46
CA TYR A 145 -8.89 4.93 -8.23
C TYR A 145 -8.77 6.38 -8.70
N GLN A 146 -9.17 6.65 -9.95
CA GLN A 146 -9.08 7.99 -10.53
C GLN A 146 -9.99 8.99 -9.82
N LEU A 147 -11.22 8.59 -9.51
CA LEU A 147 -12.16 9.41 -8.76
C LEU A 147 -11.58 9.74 -7.38
N TYR A 148 -11.01 8.77 -6.67
CA TYR A 148 -10.39 8.98 -5.35
C TYR A 148 -9.27 10.02 -5.42
N ALA A 149 -8.31 9.83 -6.34
CA ALA A 149 -7.21 10.75 -6.52
C ALA A 149 -7.70 12.17 -6.83
N ARG A 150 -8.58 12.33 -7.83
CA ARG A 150 -9.06 13.66 -8.27
C ARG A 150 -9.89 14.38 -7.23
N VAL A 151 -10.73 13.67 -6.50
CA VAL A 151 -11.50 14.25 -5.41
C VAL A 151 -10.59 14.77 -4.30
N HIS A 152 -9.55 14.01 -3.92
CA HIS A 152 -8.61 14.47 -2.89
C HIS A 152 -7.78 15.66 -3.36
N GLU A 153 -7.26 15.64 -4.60
CA GLU A 153 -6.53 16.76 -5.19
C GLU A 153 -7.38 18.04 -5.28
N ALA A 154 -8.68 17.90 -5.57
CA ALA A 154 -9.64 19.00 -5.66
C ALA A 154 -10.10 19.57 -4.30
N ARG A 155 -9.73 18.97 -3.14
CA ARG A 155 -10.22 19.43 -1.82
C ARG A 155 -9.89 20.89 -1.50
N GLY A 156 -8.82 21.42 -2.06
CA GLY A 156 -8.38 22.81 -1.90
C GLY A 156 -8.77 23.74 -3.06
N ASP A 157 -9.50 23.24 -4.05
CA ASP A 157 -9.82 23.95 -5.30
C ASP A 157 -11.31 23.79 -5.61
N ALA A 158 -12.08 24.86 -5.39
CA ALA A 158 -13.53 24.85 -5.53
C ALA A 158 -13.97 24.61 -6.99
N GLU A 159 -13.22 25.13 -7.97
CA GLU A 159 -13.55 24.97 -9.39
C GLU A 159 -13.28 23.51 -9.83
N ALA A 160 -12.13 22.96 -9.43
CA ALA A 160 -11.83 21.55 -9.69
C ALA A 160 -12.85 20.62 -9.03
N MET A 161 -13.29 20.92 -7.80
CA MET A 161 -14.33 20.14 -7.10
C MET A 161 -15.71 20.31 -7.75
N ALA A 162 -16.01 21.47 -8.34
CA ALA A 162 -17.22 21.71 -9.12
C ALA A 162 -17.25 20.87 -10.40
N SER A 163 -16.12 20.70 -11.10
CA SER A 163 -16.06 19.83 -12.30
C SER A 163 -16.37 18.35 -12.02
N LEU A 164 -16.28 17.94 -10.74
CA LEU A 164 -16.58 16.58 -10.29
C LEU A 164 -18.03 16.40 -9.83
N ALA A 165 -18.89 17.42 -9.95
CA ALA A 165 -20.29 17.35 -9.53
C ALA A 165 -21.12 16.18 -10.11
N PRO A 166 -20.87 15.67 -11.33
CA PRO A 166 -21.57 14.48 -11.83
C PRO A 166 -21.28 13.22 -11.01
N TYR A 167 -20.12 13.19 -10.34
CA TYR A 167 -19.58 12.03 -9.66
C TYR A 167 -19.52 12.18 -8.14
N VAL A 168 -19.72 13.37 -7.59
CA VAL A 168 -19.66 13.61 -6.13
C VAL A 168 -20.84 14.44 -5.69
N VAL A 169 -21.70 13.85 -4.84
CA VAL A 169 -22.91 14.54 -4.40
C VAL A 169 -22.58 15.78 -3.55
N PRO A 170 -23.43 16.83 -3.56
CA PRO A 170 -23.14 18.08 -2.86
C PRO A 170 -22.74 17.92 -1.39
N GLY A 171 -23.46 17.08 -0.63
CA GLY A 171 -23.16 16.85 0.78
C GLY A 171 -21.77 16.22 1.03
N VAL A 172 -21.26 15.43 0.08
CA VAL A 172 -19.91 14.86 0.17
C VAL A 172 -18.87 15.92 -0.16
N ARG A 173 -19.08 16.73 -1.21
CA ARG A 173 -18.17 17.84 -1.57
C ARG A 173 -17.98 18.80 -0.39
N GLU A 174 -19.07 19.18 0.25
CA GLU A 174 -19.05 20.01 1.46
C GLU A 174 -18.32 19.35 2.64
N THR A 175 -18.54 18.05 2.85
CA THR A 175 -17.86 17.29 3.91
C THR A 175 -16.35 17.24 3.69
N LEU A 176 -15.91 17.03 2.45
CA LEU A 176 -14.51 16.97 2.08
C LEU A 176 -13.82 18.34 2.09
N ALA A 177 -14.53 19.42 1.75
CA ALA A 177 -14.01 20.78 1.83
C ALA A 177 -13.70 21.21 3.27
N ARG A 178 -14.47 20.72 4.25
CA ARG A 178 -14.26 20.97 5.68
C ARG A 178 -13.28 20.00 6.35
N ARG A 179 -12.69 19.07 5.57
CA ARG A 179 -11.81 18.05 6.11
C ARG A 179 -10.39 18.59 6.26
N GLU A 180 -9.78 18.31 7.41
CA GLU A 180 -8.37 18.61 7.64
C GLU A 180 -7.46 17.82 6.67
N PRO A 181 -6.35 18.40 6.19
CA PRO A 181 -5.94 19.79 6.40
C PRO A 181 -6.78 20.77 5.55
N VAL A 182 -7.54 21.66 6.19
CA VAL A 182 -8.53 22.51 5.50
C VAL A 182 -7.81 23.56 4.65
N GLY A 183 -8.20 23.67 3.38
CA GLY A 183 -7.65 24.65 2.43
C GLY A 183 -6.20 24.37 2.00
N ALA A 184 -5.57 23.30 2.49
CA ALA A 184 -4.25 22.90 2.00
C ALA A 184 -4.37 22.26 0.62
N LYS A 185 -3.46 22.62 -0.29
CA LYS A 185 -3.32 21.90 -1.55
C LYS A 185 -2.90 20.46 -1.26
N ILE A 186 -3.79 19.52 -1.57
CA ILE A 186 -3.48 18.11 -1.56
C ILE A 186 -2.85 17.77 -2.90
N SER A 187 -1.80 16.98 -2.84
CA SER A 187 -1.07 16.51 -4.01
C SER A 187 -0.59 15.11 -3.75
N ASN A 188 -0.20 14.41 -4.83
CA ASN A 188 0.51 13.15 -4.72
C ASN A 188 -0.35 12.14 -3.91
N VAL A 189 -1.57 11.89 -4.39
CA VAL A 189 -2.50 10.95 -3.75
C VAL A 189 -2.13 9.54 -4.19
N VAL A 190 -1.70 8.71 -3.24
CA VAL A 190 -1.37 7.31 -3.50
C VAL A 190 -2.28 6.40 -2.75
N ILE A 191 -2.92 5.49 -3.47
CA ILE A 191 -3.73 4.45 -2.88
C ILE A 191 -2.87 3.20 -2.84
N GLY A 192 -2.47 2.76 -1.65
CA GLY A 192 -1.74 1.50 -1.49
C GLY A 192 -2.65 0.28 -1.39
N SER A 193 -3.90 0.46 -0.96
CA SER A 193 -4.91 -0.59 -1.02
C SER A 193 -6.29 -0.02 -1.32
N MET A 194 -7.02 -0.70 -2.21
CA MET A 194 -8.41 -0.44 -2.50
C MET A 194 -9.17 -1.76 -2.46
N GLN A 195 -10.06 -1.89 -1.49
CA GLN A 195 -10.82 -3.11 -1.27
C GLN A 195 -12.31 -2.83 -1.39
N VAL A 196 -13.00 -3.53 -2.28
CA VAL A 196 -14.45 -3.51 -2.29
C VAL A 196 -14.95 -4.38 -1.13
N THR A 197 -15.63 -3.77 -0.16
CA THR A 197 -16.04 -4.42 1.09
C THR A 197 -17.52 -4.78 1.12
N ALA A 198 -18.35 -4.15 0.30
CA ALA A 198 -19.76 -4.51 0.16
C ALA A 198 -20.31 -4.18 -1.24
N LEU A 199 -21.25 -5.01 -1.69
CA LEU A 199 -22.07 -4.81 -2.89
C LEU A 199 -23.54 -4.98 -2.51
N GLU A 200 -24.32 -3.91 -2.61
CA GLU A 200 -25.75 -3.88 -2.28
C GLU A 200 -26.56 -3.69 -3.57
N LEU A 201 -27.37 -4.68 -3.95
CA LEU A 201 -28.16 -4.66 -5.17
C LEU A 201 -29.64 -4.33 -4.90
N GLY A 202 -29.92 -3.08 -4.57
CA GLY A 202 -31.27 -2.59 -4.31
C GLY A 202 -32.18 -2.55 -5.54
N GLY A 203 -33.47 -2.25 -5.32
CA GLY A 203 -34.47 -2.17 -6.39
C GLY A 203 -34.30 -0.96 -7.29
N LEU A 204 -33.95 0.20 -6.73
CA LEU A 204 -33.74 1.45 -7.46
C LEU A 204 -32.26 1.78 -7.68
N GLN A 205 -31.39 1.32 -6.79
CA GLN A 205 -29.99 1.71 -6.76
C GLN A 205 -29.12 0.48 -6.49
N THR A 206 -27.96 0.46 -7.12
CA THR A 206 -26.83 -0.39 -6.75
C THR A 206 -25.86 0.46 -5.93
N VAL A 207 -25.33 -0.08 -4.84
CA VAL A 207 -24.35 0.60 -3.99
C VAL A 207 -23.13 -0.29 -3.82
N VAL A 208 -21.94 0.28 -3.99
CA VAL A 208 -20.66 -0.37 -3.75
C VAL A 208 -19.95 0.39 -2.64
N THR A 209 -19.48 -0.34 -1.63
CA THR A 209 -18.66 0.21 -0.56
C THR A 209 -17.21 -0.19 -0.78
N ILE A 210 -16.32 0.80 -0.76
CA ILE A 210 -14.89 0.64 -1.00
C ILE A 210 -14.14 1.15 0.21
N ARG A 211 -13.18 0.37 0.71
CA ARG A 211 -12.19 0.80 1.69
C ARG A 211 -10.93 1.21 0.95
N PHE A 212 -10.51 2.45 1.15
CA PHE A 212 -9.27 3.00 0.67
C PHE A 212 -8.26 3.10 1.80
N GLU A 213 -7.03 2.82 1.44
CA GLU A 213 -5.87 2.89 2.26
C GLU A 213 -4.87 3.70 1.42
N SER A 214 -4.69 4.99 1.76
CA SER A 214 -3.94 5.97 0.96
C SER A 214 -2.90 6.81 1.74
N ASN A 215 -1.90 7.33 1.04
CA ASN A 215 -0.99 8.36 1.50
C ASN A 215 -1.22 9.62 0.68
N LEU A 216 -1.33 10.77 1.35
CA LEU A 216 -1.60 12.06 0.75
C LEU A 216 -0.51 13.05 1.15
N SER A 217 -0.02 13.88 0.23
CA SER A 217 0.86 14.99 0.59
C SER A 217 0.04 16.27 0.77
N ALA A 218 0.12 16.89 1.94
CA ALA A 218 -0.54 18.16 2.22
C ALA A 218 0.31 19.06 3.13
N ALA A 219 0.47 20.33 2.74
CA ALA A 219 1.22 21.33 3.51
C ALA A 219 2.62 20.84 3.99
N GLY A 220 3.34 20.11 3.12
CA GLY A 220 4.67 19.57 3.42
C GLY A 220 4.70 18.38 4.38
N SER A 221 3.54 17.80 4.72
CA SER A 221 3.42 16.60 5.56
C SER A 221 2.79 15.46 4.77
N LEU A 222 3.14 14.23 5.11
CA LEU A 222 2.42 13.05 4.62
C LEU A 222 1.28 12.73 5.59
N HIS A 223 0.15 12.36 5.02
CA HIS A 223 -1.03 11.89 5.74
C HIS A 223 -1.31 10.47 5.31
N TYR A 224 -1.23 9.54 6.24
CA TYR A 224 -1.74 8.19 6.04
C TYR A 224 -3.23 8.18 6.38
N VAL A 225 -4.04 7.82 5.40
CA VAL A 225 -5.49 7.91 5.46
C VAL A 225 -6.11 6.56 5.18
N VAL A 226 -7.06 6.19 6.02
CA VAL A 226 -7.92 5.02 5.85
C VAL A 226 -9.36 5.50 5.80
N GLU A 227 -10.03 5.24 4.70
CA GLU A 227 -11.37 5.75 4.43
C GLU A 227 -12.28 4.70 3.85
N GLN A 228 -13.58 4.88 4.07
CA GLN A 228 -14.61 4.08 3.44
C GLN A 228 -15.49 4.99 2.60
N TRP A 229 -15.60 4.67 1.32
CA TRP A 229 -16.38 5.39 0.33
C TRP A 229 -17.56 4.55 -0.11
N ARG A 230 -18.69 5.20 -0.37
CA ARG A 230 -19.90 4.55 -0.90
C ARG A 230 -20.21 5.17 -2.25
N LEU A 231 -20.12 4.35 -3.29
CA LEU A 231 -20.51 4.74 -4.63
C LEU A 231 -21.88 4.14 -4.95
N SER A 232 -22.73 4.87 -5.65
CA SER A 232 -24.04 4.39 -6.08
C SER A 232 -24.30 4.68 -7.55
N ARG A 233 -25.13 3.86 -8.19
CA ARG A 233 -25.70 4.11 -9.51
C ARG A 233 -27.10 3.56 -9.58
N GLY A 234 -27.91 4.08 -10.50
CA GLY A 234 -29.23 3.53 -10.77
C GLY A 234 -29.16 2.03 -11.11
N SER A 235 -30.09 1.23 -10.56
CA SER A 235 -30.08 -0.23 -10.72
C SER A 235 -30.26 -0.73 -12.16
N LYS A 236 -30.75 0.15 -13.06
CA LYS A 236 -30.97 -0.10 -14.48
C LYS A 236 -29.90 0.54 -15.39
N VAL A 237 -28.87 1.16 -14.81
CA VAL A 237 -27.78 1.77 -15.57
C VAL A 237 -26.87 0.67 -16.11
N THR A 238 -26.61 0.71 -17.40
CA THR A 238 -25.64 -0.14 -18.09
C THR A 238 -24.25 0.49 -18.01
N SER A 239 -23.24 -0.30 -17.67
CA SER A 239 -21.85 0.15 -17.65
C SER A 239 -21.37 0.60 -19.04
N LYS A 240 -20.52 1.62 -19.05
CA LYS A 240 -19.89 2.13 -20.26
C LYS A 240 -18.65 1.32 -20.64
N PRO A 241 -18.25 1.34 -21.93
CA PRO A 241 -16.98 0.78 -22.35
C PRO A 241 -15.78 1.49 -21.68
N PRO A 242 -14.60 0.83 -21.58
CA PRO A 242 -13.42 1.35 -20.90
C PRO A 242 -12.97 2.76 -21.35
N ASP A 243 -13.05 3.05 -22.66
CA ASP A 243 -12.64 4.33 -23.26
C ASP A 243 -13.50 5.52 -22.80
N GLN A 244 -14.75 5.27 -22.40
CA GLN A 244 -15.68 6.29 -21.93
C GLN A 244 -15.77 6.35 -20.41
N ALA A 245 -15.57 5.24 -19.72
CA ALA A 245 -15.73 5.15 -18.27
C ALA A 245 -14.64 5.91 -17.48
N LEU A 246 -13.43 6.00 -18.00
CA LEU A 246 -12.27 6.54 -17.28
C LEU A 246 -12.09 8.06 -17.41
N ALA A 247 -12.85 8.75 -18.25
CA ALA A 247 -12.51 10.13 -18.59
C ALA A 247 -12.99 11.20 -17.57
N LEU A 248 -13.74 10.83 -16.52
CA LEU A 248 -14.43 11.73 -15.58
C LEU A 248 -15.11 12.93 -16.29
N LYS A 249 -15.75 12.66 -17.43
CA LYS A 249 -16.48 13.64 -18.25
C LYS A 249 -17.97 13.66 -17.88
N CYS A 250 -18.80 14.38 -18.63
CA CYS A 250 -20.24 14.24 -18.47
C CYS A 250 -20.66 12.77 -18.67
N PRO A 251 -21.30 12.12 -17.69
CA PRO A 251 -21.63 10.70 -17.79
C PRO A 251 -22.78 10.42 -18.78
N ASN A 252 -23.45 11.44 -19.31
CA ASN A 252 -24.48 11.26 -20.33
C ASN A 252 -23.92 11.44 -21.75
N CYS A 253 -23.29 12.59 -22.04
CA CYS A 253 -22.87 12.94 -23.40
C CYS A 253 -21.36 12.79 -23.67
N GLY A 254 -20.54 12.56 -22.64
CA GLY A 254 -19.09 12.42 -22.80
C GLY A 254 -18.32 13.72 -23.10
N ALA A 255 -18.98 14.89 -23.10
CA ALA A 255 -18.30 16.19 -23.16
C ALA A 255 -17.61 16.53 -21.82
N PRO A 256 -16.55 17.37 -21.80
CA PRO A 256 -16.08 17.98 -20.55
C PRO A 256 -17.25 18.55 -19.75
N PHE A 257 -17.29 18.30 -18.45
CA PHE A 257 -18.41 18.75 -17.65
C PHE A 257 -18.26 20.23 -17.32
N GLU A 258 -19.20 21.02 -17.81
CA GLU A 258 -19.44 22.41 -17.44
C GLU A 258 -20.89 22.54 -16.98
N SER A 259 -21.11 23.38 -15.97
CA SER A 259 -22.43 23.60 -15.40
C SER A 259 -22.50 24.96 -14.72
N THR A 260 -23.65 25.63 -14.85
CA THR A 260 -23.97 26.84 -14.08
C THR A 260 -24.52 26.53 -12.68
N ASP A 261 -25.09 25.34 -12.46
CA ASP A 261 -25.81 24.97 -11.22
C ASP A 261 -25.26 23.70 -10.52
N ASP A 262 -24.10 23.21 -10.97
CA ASP A 262 -23.47 21.95 -10.54
C ASP A 262 -24.35 20.70 -10.71
N GLN A 263 -25.42 20.76 -11.50
CA GLN A 263 -26.35 19.65 -11.67
C GLN A 263 -26.59 19.32 -13.13
N ARG A 264 -26.80 20.34 -13.96
CA ARG A 264 -27.08 20.22 -15.38
C ARG A 264 -25.82 20.40 -16.19
N CYS A 265 -25.57 19.48 -17.11
CA CYS A 265 -24.48 19.64 -18.06
C CYS A 265 -24.84 20.69 -19.12
N ASP A 266 -24.02 21.72 -19.31
CA ASP A 266 -24.28 22.80 -20.27
C ASP A 266 -24.29 22.31 -21.73
N TYR A 267 -23.66 21.17 -22.02
CA TYR A 267 -23.61 20.58 -23.36
C TYR A 267 -24.84 19.74 -23.73
N CYS A 268 -25.44 19.01 -22.80
CA CYS A 268 -26.60 18.13 -23.09
C CYS A 268 -27.89 18.50 -22.34
N GLY A 269 -27.84 19.46 -21.42
CA GLY A 269 -28.98 19.94 -20.64
C GLY A 269 -29.50 18.99 -19.55
N GLU A 270 -28.97 17.77 -19.49
CA GLU A 270 -29.43 16.74 -18.55
C GLU A 270 -28.89 16.95 -17.14
N VAL A 271 -29.71 16.58 -16.14
CA VAL A 271 -29.28 16.51 -14.73
C VAL A 271 -28.45 15.25 -14.54
N VAL A 272 -27.15 15.41 -14.31
CA VAL A 272 -26.17 14.31 -14.26
C VAL A 272 -25.64 13.98 -12.86
N SER A 273 -25.90 14.83 -11.88
CA SER A 273 -25.42 14.67 -10.48
C SER A 273 -26.23 13.66 -9.64
N ASN A 274 -27.19 12.95 -10.23
CA ASN A 274 -28.15 12.09 -9.52
C ASN A 274 -27.93 10.58 -9.70
N GLY A 275 -26.83 10.16 -10.34
CA GLY A 275 -26.45 8.73 -10.47
C GLY A 275 -27.28 7.96 -11.50
N ARG A 276 -28.06 8.67 -12.34
CA ARG A 276 -28.84 8.06 -13.43
C ARG A 276 -27.98 7.59 -14.61
N PHE A 277 -26.74 8.05 -14.71
CA PHE A 277 -25.89 7.79 -15.88
C PHE A 277 -24.59 7.06 -15.57
N ASP A 278 -24.13 7.09 -14.31
CA ASP A 278 -22.93 6.38 -13.87
C ASP A 278 -22.85 6.34 -12.34
N TRP A 279 -21.77 5.76 -11.83
CA TRP A 279 -21.40 5.78 -10.43
C TRP A 279 -21.17 7.19 -9.90
N HIS A 280 -21.72 7.48 -8.72
CA HIS A 280 -21.43 8.69 -7.96
C HIS A 280 -21.07 8.37 -6.51
N LEU A 281 -20.19 9.16 -5.91
CA LEU A 281 -19.83 9.10 -4.51
C LEU A 281 -20.93 9.74 -3.67
N ILE A 282 -21.65 8.91 -2.92
CA ILE A 282 -22.79 9.32 -2.07
C ILE A 282 -22.42 9.46 -0.59
N GLY A 283 -21.25 8.98 -0.19
CA GLY A 283 -20.80 9.09 1.21
C GLY A 283 -19.34 8.73 1.39
N THR A 284 -18.70 9.41 2.33
CA THR A 284 -17.34 9.13 2.79
C THR A 284 -17.34 8.99 4.31
N ARG A 285 -16.51 8.09 4.82
CA ARG A 285 -16.27 7.91 6.25
C ARG A 285 -14.77 7.80 6.48
N LEU A 286 -14.23 8.74 7.26
CA LEU A 286 -12.87 8.61 7.78
C LEU A 286 -12.81 7.55 8.86
N LEU A 287 -11.86 6.66 8.74
CA LEU A 287 -11.53 5.66 9.74
C LEU A 287 -10.23 6.05 10.46
N THR A 288 -9.19 6.46 9.71
CA THR A 288 -7.88 6.86 10.25
C THR A 288 -7.29 8.02 9.45
N ASP A 289 -6.72 9.02 10.12
CA ASP A 289 -5.90 10.09 9.51
C ASP A 289 -4.70 10.33 10.43
N GLU A 290 -3.53 9.91 9.98
CA GLU A 290 -2.28 10.00 10.74
C GLU A 290 -1.29 10.87 9.98
N ARG A 291 -0.92 11.99 10.59
CA ARG A 291 0.18 12.80 10.08
C ARG A 291 1.50 12.10 10.36
N ARG A 292 2.24 11.81 9.30
CA ARG A 292 3.47 11.02 9.32
C ARG A 292 4.62 11.84 8.74
N PRO A 293 5.81 11.86 9.38
CA PRO A 293 6.99 12.37 8.72
C PRO A 293 7.32 11.50 7.49
N PRO A 294 7.86 12.06 6.41
CA PRO A 294 8.36 11.27 5.28
C PRO A 294 9.51 10.40 5.76
N ALA A 295 9.30 9.08 5.81
CA ALA A 295 10.34 8.14 6.24
C ALA A 295 10.44 6.97 5.25
N LEU A 296 11.00 7.23 4.07
CA LEU A 296 11.33 6.20 3.05
C LEU A 296 12.57 5.33 3.44
N GLY A 297 13.00 5.39 4.70
CA GLY A 297 14.17 4.67 5.23
C GLY A 297 13.82 3.48 6.14
N GLY A 298 12.54 3.24 6.43
CA GLY A 298 12.13 2.12 7.29
C GLY A 298 12.37 0.75 6.65
N TYR A 299 12.75 -0.24 7.47
CA TYR A 299 12.71 -1.65 7.11
C TYR A 299 11.61 -2.32 7.93
N ALA A 300 10.54 -2.80 7.28
CA ALA A 300 9.53 -3.61 7.96
C ALA A 300 9.76 -5.10 7.62
N PRO A 301 9.48 -6.04 8.54
CA PRO A 301 9.41 -7.46 8.21
C PRO A 301 8.31 -7.75 7.19
N GLU A 302 8.49 -8.79 6.37
CA GLU A 302 7.42 -9.27 5.49
C GLU A 302 6.26 -9.86 6.31
N LEU A 303 5.04 -9.48 5.97
CA LEU A 303 3.83 -9.95 6.64
C LEU A 303 2.96 -10.78 5.71
N GLY A 304 3.27 -12.06 5.63
CA GLY A 304 2.38 -13.02 5.00
C GLY A 304 3.00 -13.90 3.94
N THR A 305 4.31 -13.76 3.67
CA THR A 305 5.06 -14.65 2.78
C THR A 305 4.77 -16.12 3.07
N GLU A 306 4.81 -16.50 4.35
CA GLU A 306 4.57 -17.88 4.80
C GLU A 306 3.08 -18.26 4.90
N ARG A 307 2.14 -17.35 4.60
CA ARG A 307 0.71 -17.68 4.61
C ARG A 307 0.35 -18.55 3.42
N PRO A 308 -0.69 -19.39 3.53
CA PRO A 308 -1.21 -20.14 2.40
C PRO A 308 -1.66 -19.22 1.26
N THR A 309 -1.37 -19.62 0.03
CA THR A 309 -1.82 -18.91 -1.16
C THR A 309 -3.34 -18.94 -1.27
N LEU A 310 -3.94 -17.77 -1.50
CA LEU A 310 -5.37 -17.61 -1.66
C LEU A 310 -5.78 -17.84 -3.11
N VAL A 311 -6.17 -19.07 -3.43
CA VAL A 311 -6.68 -19.44 -4.76
C VAL A 311 -8.19 -19.25 -4.81
N SER A 312 -8.66 -18.54 -5.83
CA SER A 312 -10.09 -18.36 -6.10
C SER A 312 -10.74 -19.71 -6.40
N PRO A 313 -11.87 -20.06 -5.75
CA PRO A 313 -12.59 -21.30 -6.02
C PRO A 313 -13.06 -21.45 -7.49
N ARG A 314 -13.13 -20.34 -8.23
CA ARG A 314 -13.57 -20.31 -9.63
C ARG A 314 -12.42 -20.41 -10.63
N PHE A 315 -11.17 -20.35 -10.17
CA PHE A 315 -10.00 -20.26 -11.04
C PHE A 315 -9.95 -21.41 -12.06
N ALA A 316 -10.13 -22.67 -11.64
CA ALA A 316 -10.07 -23.81 -12.54
C ALA A 316 -11.12 -23.72 -13.68
N ARG A 317 -12.36 -23.32 -13.36
CA ARG A 317 -13.43 -23.13 -14.35
C ARG A 317 -13.11 -21.96 -15.29
N ALA A 318 -12.68 -20.82 -14.74
CA ALA A 318 -12.33 -19.65 -15.53
C ALA A 318 -11.16 -19.94 -16.48
N TRP A 319 -10.15 -20.66 -16.00
CA TRP A 319 -9.01 -21.10 -16.80
C TRP A 319 -9.42 -22.02 -17.95
N SER A 320 -10.24 -23.04 -17.68
CA SER A 320 -10.76 -23.91 -18.75
C SER A 320 -11.58 -23.16 -19.79
N SER A 321 -12.36 -22.16 -19.36
CA SER A 321 -13.12 -21.30 -20.26
C SER A 321 -12.20 -20.43 -21.13
N LEU A 322 -11.12 -19.89 -20.57
CA LEU A 322 -10.12 -19.13 -21.32
C LEU A 322 -9.43 -20.01 -22.37
N VAL A 323 -8.99 -21.21 -22.00
CA VAL A 323 -8.36 -22.16 -22.93
C VAL A 323 -9.32 -22.61 -24.02
N HIS A 324 -10.62 -22.74 -23.72
CA HIS A 324 -11.63 -23.05 -24.73
C HIS A 324 -11.75 -21.93 -25.77
N ASP A 325 -11.81 -20.67 -25.34
CA ASP A 325 -11.97 -19.51 -26.22
C ASP A 325 -10.66 -19.10 -26.91
N ASP A 326 -9.52 -19.42 -26.30
CA ASP A 326 -8.17 -19.13 -26.76
C ASP A 326 -7.27 -20.38 -26.63
N PRO A 327 -7.37 -21.37 -27.53
CA PRO A 327 -6.59 -22.61 -27.42
C PRO A 327 -5.08 -22.43 -27.50
N ARG A 328 -4.60 -21.24 -27.90
CA ARG A 328 -3.19 -20.89 -27.96
C ARG A 328 -2.67 -20.23 -26.68
N VAL A 329 -3.54 -19.99 -25.69
CA VAL A 329 -3.07 -19.46 -24.39
C VAL A 329 -2.29 -20.54 -23.66
N GLU A 330 -1.04 -20.23 -23.30
CA GLU A 330 -0.16 -21.16 -22.61
C GLU A 330 0.31 -20.59 -21.26
N ARG A 331 0.33 -21.42 -20.22
CA ARG A 331 0.81 -21.00 -18.89
C ARG A 331 2.29 -20.63 -18.91
N GLY A 332 3.12 -21.37 -19.66
CA GLY A 332 4.56 -21.10 -19.78
C GLY A 332 4.82 -19.71 -20.37
N ALA A 333 4.17 -19.39 -21.50
CA ALA A 333 4.27 -18.07 -22.12
C ALA A 333 3.78 -16.94 -21.19
N LEU A 334 2.67 -17.15 -20.46
CA LEU A 334 2.19 -16.17 -19.48
C LEU A 334 3.18 -15.95 -18.33
N GLN A 335 3.78 -17.03 -17.82
CA GLN A 335 4.78 -16.93 -16.77
C GLN A 335 6.01 -16.16 -17.27
N ALA A 336 6.53 -16.48 -18.45
CA ALA A 336 7.65 -15.76 -19.07
C ALA A 336 7.33 -14.27 -19.29
N ARG A 337 6.07 -13.96 -19.63
CA ARG A 337 5.59 -12.57 -19.72
C ARG A 337 5.63 -11.87 -18.36
N ILE A 338 5.16 -12.51 -17.30
CA ILE A 338 5.18 -11.95 -15.93
C ILE A 338 6.62 -11.73 -15.46
N GLU A 339 7.52 -12.69 -15.69
CA GLU A 339 8.95 -12.57 -15.38
C GLU A 339 9.59 -11.39 -16.10
N ARG A 340 9.28 -11.19 -17.38
CA ARG A 340 9.75 -10.02 -18.13
C ARG A 340 9.24 -8.70 -17.56
N ILE A 341 7.94 -8.62 -17.24
CA ILE A 341 7.35 -7.43 -16.61
C ILE A 341 8.08 -7.14 -15.30
N TYR A 342 8.34 -8.18 -14.50
CA TYR A 342 9.07 -8.10 -13.26
C TYR A 342 10.49 -7.55 -13.44
N ASP A 343 11.25 -8.07 -14.40
CA ASP A 343 12.62 -7.61 -14.66
C ASP A 343 12.68 -6.16 -15.12
N HIS A 344 11.80 -5.78 -16.06
CA HIS A 344 11.73 -4.40 -16.56
C HIS A 344 11.31 -3.44 -15.45
N LEU A 345 10.35 -3.83 -14.61
CA LEU A 345 9.88 -3.02 -13.49
C LEU A 345 10.99 -2.82 -12.44
N ASN A 346 11.67 -3.88 -12.00
CA ASN A 346 12.75 -3.77 -11.03
C ASN A 346 13.90 -2.90 -11.57
N THR A 347 14.28 -3.08 -12.83
CA THR A 347 15.32 -2.28 -13.50
C THR A 347 14.93 -0.81 -13.56
N ALA A 348 13.72 -0.52 -14.03
CA ALA A 348 13.16 0.83 -14.13
C ALA A 348 13.07 1.51 -12.75
N TRP A 349 12.62 0.76 -11.74
CA TRP A 349 12.49 1.24 -10.37
C TRP A 349 13.84 1.61 -9.75
N ALA A 350 14.83 0.72 -9.84
CA ALA A 350 16.17 0.99 -9.33
C ALA A 350 16.85 2.19 -10.04
N ALA A 351 16.57 2.37 -11.34
CA ALA A 351 17.01 3.52 -12.11
C ALA A 351 16.24 4.82 -11.80
N ARG A 352 15.08 4.72 -11.12
CA ARG A 352 14.08 5.81 -10.95
C ARG A 352 13.60 6.38 -12.30
N ASP A 353 13.50 5.51 -13.31
CA ASP A 353 13.03 5.85 -14.65
C ASP A 353 12.10 4.75 -15.17
N LEU A 354 10.80 5.05 -15.23
CA LEU A 354 9.76 4.11 -15.67
C LEU A 354 9.68 3.93 -17.19
N THR A 355 10.47 4.65 -17.98
CA THR A 355 10.41 4.60 -19.45
C THR A 355 10.53 3.17 -19.97
N LEU A 356 11.46 2.39 -19.41
CA LEU A 356 11.69 0.99 -19.78
C LEU A 356 10.49 0.07 -19.45
N ALA A 357 9.83 0.31 -18.32
CA ALA A 357 8.69 -0.49 -17.87
C ALA A 357 7.37 -0.03 -18.48
N ARG A 358 7.27 1.22 -18.95
CA ARG A 358 6.02 1.86 -19.37
C ARG A 358 5.14 1.04 -20.32
N PRO A 359 5.67 0.35 -21.36
CA PRO A 359 4.84 -0.48 -22.25
C PRO A 359 4.10 -1.62 -21.55
N TYR A 360 4.57 -2.04 -20.38
CA TYR A 360 4.06 -3.18 -19.62
C TYR A 360 3.15 -2.76 -18.46
N LEU A 361 3.04 -1.47 -18.19
CA LEU A 361 2.32 -0.91 -17.05
C LEU A 361 1.04 -0.27 -17.56
N SER A 362 -0.11 -0.66 -17.00
CA SER A 362 -1.33 0.15 -17.11
C SER A 362 -1.09 1.57 -16.62
N ASP A 363 -1.95 2.50 -17.05
CA ASP A 363 -1.78 3.91 -16.68
C ASP A 363 -1.89 4.10 -15.16
N GLY A 364 -2.79 3.36 -14.50
CA GLY A 364 -2.97 3.39 -13.04
C GLY A 364 -1.72 2.94 -12.28
N ILE A 365 -1.12 1.79 -12.63
CA ILE A 365 0.08 1.32 -11.94
C ILE A 365 1.30 2.20 -12.25
N HIS A 366 1.39 2.76 -13.46
CA HIS A 366 2.45 3.69 -13.82
C HIS A 366 2.40 4.96 -12.98
N ASP A 367 1.20 5.55 -12.83
CA ASP A 367 1.01 6.75 -11.99
C ASP A 367 1.32 6.46 -10.52
N TYR A 368 0.92 5.28 -10.03
CA TYR A 368 1.27 4.79 -8.69
C TYR A 368 2.80 4.73 -8.47
N LEU A 369 3.53 4.10 -9.40
CA LEU A 369 4.97 3.94 -9.29
C LEU A 369 5.72 5.27 -9.42
N ARG A 370 5.25 6.17 -10.31
CA ARG A 370 5.85 7.49 -10.53
C ARG A 370 5.83 8.33 -9.25
N TYR A 371 4.73 8.34 -8.50
CA TYR A 371 4.67 9.03 -7.21
C TYR A 371 5.82 8.62 -6.30
N TRP A 372 6.05 7.30 -6.18
CA TRP A 372 7.01 6.80 -5.22
C TRP A 372 8.42 7.19 -5.61
N ILE A 373 8.73 7.11 -6.92
CA ILE A 373 9.98 7.62 -7.46
C ILE A 373 10.16 9.10 -7.11
N GLU A 374 9.15 9.95 -7.34
CA GLU A 374 9.19 11.37 -6.97
C GLU A 374 9.35 11.58 -5.45
N ALA A 375 8.79 10.69 -4.62
CA ALA A 375 8.98 10.71 -3.17
C ALA A 375 10.44 10.40 -2.78
N TYR A 376 11.06 9.37 -3.37
CA TYR A 376 12.48 9.06 -3.20
C TYR A 376 13.37 10.23 -3.63
N GLU A 377 13.06 10.86 -4.77
CA GLU A 377 13.80 12.00 -5.28
C GLU A 377 13.74 13.25 -4.39
N ARG A 378 12.56 13.53 -3.82
CA ARG A 378 12.38 14.63 -2.86
C ARG A 378 13.18 14.40 -1.58
N GLN A 379 13.19 13.16 -1.07
CA GLN A 379 13.93 12.80 0.14
C GLN A 379 15.43 12.55 -0.12
N LYS A 380 15.89 12.66 -1.37
CA LYS A 380 17.27 12.36 -1.78
C LYS A 380 17.69 10.96 -1.39
N LEU A 381 16.79 10.01 -1.62
CA LEU A 381 16.98 8.59 -1.39
C LEU A 381 16.96 7.83 -2.71
N ILE A 382 17.61 6.68 -2.72
CA ILE A 382 17.62 5.73 -3.82
C ILE A 382 17.30 4.38 -3.21
N ASN A 383 16.24 3.74 -3.70
CA ASN A 383 16.01 2.33 -3.42
C ASN A 383 16.81 1.49 -4.43
N CYS A 384 17.73 0.69 -3.91
CA CYS A 384 18.49 -0.27 -4.66
C CYS A 384 17.81 -1.63 -4.57
N LEU A 385 17.47 -2.19 -5.73
CA LEU A 385 16.98 -3.55 -5.91
C LEU A 385 18.05 -4.31 -6.72
N GLU A 386 18.72 -5.25 -6.08
CA GLU A 386 19.83 -6.00 -6.69
C GLU A 386 19.59 -7.51 -6.61
N ASP A 387 20.00 -8.22 -7.66
CA ASP A 387 19.80 -9.67 -7.82
C ASP A 387 18.37 -10.14 -7.53
N MET A 388 17.39 -9.34 -7.95
CA MET A 388 15.98 -9.64 -7.82
C MET A 388 15.64 -10.81 -8.75
N ARG A 389 14.97 -11.83 -8.22
CA ARG A 389 14.52 -13.00 -8.99
C ARG A 389 13.19 -13.51 -8.48
N ILE A 390 12.41 -14.04 -9.41
CA ILE A 390 11.23 -14.83 -9.08
C ILE A 390 11.67 -16.25 -8.72
N GLU A 391 11.17 -16.76 -7.60
CA GLU A 391 11.36 -18.14 -7.15
C GLU A 391 10.20 -19.03 -7.62
N THR A 392 8.97 -18.50 -7.59
CA THR A 392 7.76 -19.24 -7.98
C THR A 392 6.65 -18.28 -8.39
N VAL A 393 5.88 -18.66 -9.41
CA VAL A 393 4.64 -17.97 -9.81
C VAL A 393 3.47 -18.93 -9.64
N GLU A 394 2.51 -18.58 -8.79
CA GLU A 394 1.30 -19.36 -8.59
C GLU A 394 0.10 -18.62 -9.18
N PHE A 395 -0.66 -19.28 -10.04
CA PHE A 395 -1.84 -18.68 -10.66
C PHE A 395 -3.04 -18.85 -9.74
N VAL A 396 -3.64 -17.74 -9.28
CA VAL A 396 -4.58 -17.78 -8.15
C VAL A 396 -6.00 -17.36 -8.50
N LYS A 397 -6.18 -16.45 -9.45
CA LYS A 397 -7.50 -15.91 -9.81
C LYS A 397 -7.52 -15.50 -11.26
N LEU A 398 -8.62 -15.79 -11.94
CA LEU A 398 -8.89 -15.30 -13.28
C LEU A 398 -10.33 -14.77 -13.29
N THR A 399 -10.46 -13.48 -13.53
CA THR A 399 -11.75 -12.82 -13.73
C THR A 399 -11.89 -12.54 -15.22
N ARG A 400 -13.04 -12.86 -15.79
CA ARG A 400 -13.36 -12.60 -17.20
C ARG A 400 -14.64 -11.82 -17.26
N ASP A 401 -14.61 -10.70 -17.96
CA ASP A 401 -15.78 -9.89 -18.29
C ASP A 401 -15.80 -9.59 -19.80
N GLU A 402 -16.71 -8.74 -20.25
CA GLU A 402 -16.83 -8.40 -21.68
C GLU A 402 -15.57 -7.72 -22.24
N TRP A 403 -14.83 -7.02 -21.40
CA TRP A 403 -13.74 -6.14 -21.80
C TRP A 403 -12.37 -6.74 -21.51
N TYR A 404 -12.22 -7.48 -20.41
CA TYR A 404 -10.92 -7.96 -19.93
C TYR A 404 -10.93 -9.42 -19.47
N ASP A 405 -9.83 -10.10 -19.79
CA ASP A 405 -9.30 -11.20 -18.98
C ASP A 405 -8.32 -10.60 -17.94
N ALA A 406 -8.59 -10.78 -16.65
CA ALA A 406 -7.75 -10.30 -15.56
C ALA A 406 -7.21 -11.48 -14.73
N LEU A 407 -5.92 -11.74 -14.85
CA LEU A 407 -5.22 -12.84 -14.18
C LEU A 407 -4.44 -12.30 -12.98
N THR A 408 -4.76 -12.77 -11.79
CA THR A 408 -3.95 -12.57 -10.59
C THR A 408 -3.07 -13.79 -10.35
N VAL A 409 -1.79 -13.53 -10.11
CA VAL A 409 -0.78 -14.51 -9.68
C VAL A 409 -0.22 -14.10 -8.33
N ARG A 410 0.22 -15.05 -7.52
CA ARG A 410 1.10 -14.81 -6.38
C ARG A 410 2.53 -15.10 -6.82
N ILE A 411 3.39 -14.10 -6.70
CA ILE A 411 4.82 -14.22 -7.00
C ILE A 411 5.55 -14.36 -5.68
N PHE A 412 6.36 -15.41 -5.56
CA PHE A 412 7.39 -15.51 -4.52
C PHE A 412 8.70 -15.09 -5.15
N ALA A 413 9.38 -14.14 -4.53
CA ALA A 413 10.60 -13.55 -5.06
C ALA A 413 11.64 -13.33 -3.97
N SER A 414 12.90 -13.18 -4.40
CA SER A 414 13.97 -12.79 -3.51
C SER A 414 15.02 -11.91 -4.16
N GLY A 415 15.69 -11.11 -3.34
CA GLY A 415 16.74 -10.20 -3.80
C GLY A 415 17.29 -9.35 -2.67
N LEU A 416 18.22 -8.47 -2.99
CA LEU A 416 18.77 -7.48 -2.07
C LEU A 416 17.96 -6.21 -2.22
N ASP A 417 17.23 -5.87 -1.16
CA ASP A 417 16.46 -4.64 -1.09
C ASP A 417 17.01 -3.75 0.02
N TYR A 418 17.48 -2.58 -0.37
CA TYR A 418 18.01 -1.58 0.54
C TYR A 418 17.82 -0.17 0.02
N THR A 419 17.81 0.80 0.93
CA THR A 419 17.69 2.21 0.61
C THR A 419 18.97 2.92 1.04
N ILE A 420 19.54 3.70 0.13
CA ILE A 420 20.69 4.56 0.39
C ILE A 420 20.32 6.01 0.18
N ARG A 421 21.09 6.89 0.83
CA ARG A 421 21.03 8.31 0.58
C ARG A 421 21.82 8.67 -0.67
N ALA A 422 21.24 9.51 -1.52
CA ALA A 422 21.77 9.78 -2.86
C ALA A 422 23.16 10.44 -2.85
N HIS A 423 23.44 11.31 -1.87
CA HIS A 423 24.66 12.13 -1.87
C HIS A 423 25.91 11.44 -1.28
N ASP A 424 25.76 10.65 -0.22
CA ASP A 424 26.88 10.00 0.49
C ASP A 424 26.82 8.46 0.42
N LYS A 425 25.79 7.90 -0.22
CA LYS A 425 25.55 6.46 -0.35
C LYS A 425 25.41 5.74 0.99
N THR A 426 25.12 6.46 2.07
CA THR A 426 24.89 5.86 3.39
C THR A 426 23.63 5.00 3.37
N LEU A 427 23.72 3.81 3.95
CA LEU A 427 22.60 2.91 4.14
C LEU A 427 21.63 3.49 5.16
N VAL A 428 20.37 3.65 4.78
CA VAL A 428 19.32 4.18 5.66
C VAL A 428 18.21 3.17 5.95
N GLY A 429 18.12 2.08 5.18
CA GLY A 429 17.15 1.01 5.39
C GLY A 429 17.49 -0.24 4.58
N GLY A 430 16.98 -1.40 5.01
CA GLY A 430 17.20 -2.68 4.33
C GLY A 430 18.60 -3.27 4.51
N SER A 431 18.96 -4.20 3.63
CA SER A 431 20.25 -4.89 3.70
C SER A 431 20.85 -5.11 2.31
N PRO A 432 22.09 -4.62 2.07
CA PRO A 432 22.82 -4.90 0.84
C PRO A 432 23.50 -6.27 0.84
N THR A 433 23.39 -7.06 1.92
CA THR A 433 24.06 -8.37 2.04
C THR A 433 23.12 -9.52 2.36
N LYS A 434 21.99 -9.25 3.01
CA LYS A 434 20.98 -10.26 3.34
C LYS A 434 19.88 -10.23 2.29
N ARG A 435 19.76 -11.31 1.52
CA ARG A 435 18.61 -11.50 0.62
C ARG A 435 17.31 -11.55 1.42
N ARG A 436 16.36 -10.75 0.97
CA ARG A 436 14.98 -10.74 1.43
C ARG A 436 14.18 -11.72 0.57
N ARG A 437 13.34 -12.54 1.21
CA ARG A 437 12.32 -13.34 0.53
C ARG A 437 10.96 -12.71 0.84
N TYR A 438 10.12 -12.57 -0.16
CA TYR A 438 8.80 -11.93 -0.05
C TYR A 438 7.82 -12.55 -1.04
N SER A 439 6.53 -12.26 -0.87
CA SER A 439 5.54 -12.53 -1.90
C SER A 439 4.56 -11.40 -2.10
N GLU A 440 4.04 -11.30 -3.33
CA GLU A 440 3.08 -10.27 -3.75
C GLU A 440 2.05 -10.89 -4.69
N TYR A 441 0.86 -10.31 -4.71
CA TYR A 441 -0.18 -10.65 -5.67
C TYR A 441 -0.17 -9.65 -6.81
N TRP A 442 0.16 -10.11 -8.02
CA TRP A 442 0.21 -9.29 -9.21
C TRP A 442 -0.99 -9.60 -10.08
N THR A 443 -1.74 -8.57 -10.49
CA THR A 443 -2.83 -8.72 -11.46
C THR A 443 -2.39 -8.15 -12.80
N VAL A 444 -2.38 -8.99 -13.83
CA VAL A 444 -2.19 -8.60 -15.23
C VAL A 444 -3.52 -8.64 -15.97
N ILE A 445 -3.72 -7.71 -16.90
CA ILE A 445 -4.94 -7.60 -17.71
C ILE A 445 -4.62 -7.69 -19.19
N ARG A 446 -5.54 -8.31 -19.94
CA ARG A 446 -5.55 -8.37 -21.41
C ARG A 446 -6.98 -8.18 -21.89
N GLY A 447 -7.18 -7.50 -23.02
CA GLY A 447 -8.50 -7.36 -23.62
C GLY A 447 -9.13 -8.73 -23.90
N ALA A 448 -10.41 -8.89 -23.57
CA ALA A 448 -11.14 -10.15 -23.68
C ALA A 448 -11.25 -10.70 -25.11
N GLY A 449 -11.01 -9.86 -26.13
CA GLY A 449 -10.94 -10.24 -27.55
C GLY A 449 -9.55 -10.67 -28.04
N VAL A 450 -8.49 -10.45 -27.25
CA VAL A 450 -7.12 -10.79 -27.65
C VAL A 450 -6.91 -12.30 -27.54
N ARG A 451 -6.21 -12.90 -28.50
CA ARG A 451 -5.97 -14.35 -28.61
C ARG A 451 -4.52 -14.64 -28.93
N GLY A 452 -4.02 -15.79 -28.49
CA GLY A 452 -2.65 -16.23 -28.72
C GLY A 452 -1.81 -16.29 -27.46
N GLU A 453 -0.59 -16.78 -27.65
CA GLU A 453 0.46 -16.79 -26.62
C GLU A 453 0.81 -15.35 -26.21
N ALA A 454 1.20 -15.19 -24.94
CA ALA A 454 1.74 -13.93 -24.47
C ALA A 454 3.06 -13.64 -25.20
N ARG A 455 3.26 -12.40 -25.65
CA ARG A 455 4.37 -12.07 -26.53
C ARG A 455 5.66 -11.94 -25.76
N ASP A 456 6.72 -12.48 -26.35
CA ASP A 456 8.10 -12.40 -25.88
C ASP A 456 8.98 -11.46 -26.74
N ASP A 457 8.41 -10.88 -27.80
CA ASP A 457 9.11 -9.94 -28.65
C ASP A 457 9.20 -8.54 -28.01
N SER A 458 10.24 -7.79 -28.34
CA SER A 458 10.44 -6.40 -27.93
C SER A 458 9.88 -5.40 -28.95
N GLY A 459 8.93 -5.83 -29.78
CA GLY A 459 8.28 -5.04 -30.81
C GLY A 459 6.94 -4.46 -30.34
N CYS A 460 6.55 -3.36 -30.96
CA CYS A 460 5.20 -2.82 -30.86
C CYS A 460 4.23 -3.82 -31.47
N PRO A 461 3.21 -4.26 -30.71
CA PRO A 461 2.33 -5.32 -31.16
C PRO A 461 1.42 -4.92 -32.33
N ASN A 462 1.26 -3.60 -32.57
CA ASN A 462 0.47 -3.06 -33.68
C ASN A 462 1.29 -2.85 -34.97
N CYS A 463 2.55 -2.39 -34.88
CA CYS A 463 3.32 -1.99 -36.06
C CYS A 463 4.69 -2.65 -36.23
N GLY A 464 5.16 -3.44 -35.26
CA GLY A 464 6.44 -4.16 -35.31
C GLY A 464 7.70 -3.30 -35.10
N ALA A 465 7.58 -1.98 -34.95
CA ALA A 465 8.70 -1.12 -34.55
C ALA A 465 9.19 -1.47 -33.13
N PRO A 466 10.40 -1.06 -32.69
CA PRO A 466 10.82 -1.25 -31.30
C PRO A 466 9.77 -0.76 -30.30
N LEU A 467 9.58 -1.49 -29.20
CA LEU A 467 8.56 -1.21 -28.19
C LEU A 467 8.93 0.03 -27.35
N THR A 468 8.70 1.19 -27.93
CA THR A 468 8.85 2.51 -27.29
C THR A 468 7.49 3.19 -27.26
N VAL A 469 7.08 3.62 -26.07
CA VAL A 469 5.82 4.31 -25.83
C VAL A 469 6.08 5.62 -25.11
N ASN A 470 5.24 6.62 -25.37
CA ASN A 470 5.25 7.85 -24.60
C ASN A 470 4.62 7.62 -23.21
N MET A 471 4.65 8.65 -22.37
CA MET A 471 4.09 8.56 -21.01
C MET A 471 2.57 8.35 -20.97
N ALA A 472 1.85 8.65 -22.06
CA ALA A 472 0.43 8.32 -22.22
C ALA A 472 0.19 6.87 -22.67
N GLY A 473 1.26 6.06 -22.84
CA GLY A 473 1.15 4.65 -23.20
C GLY A 473 0.95 4.42 -24.70
N ASN A 474 1.06 5.46 -25.52
CA ASN A 474 0.93 5.36 -26.97
C ASN A 474 2.28 5.04 -27.60
N CYS A 475 2.29 4.10 -28.55
CA CYS A 475 3.47 3.81 -29.36
C CYS A 475 3.95 5.07 -30.10
N GLU A 476 5.23 5.40 -29.98
CA GLU A 476 5.79 6.60 -30.62
C GLU A 476 5.76 6.55 -32.15
N ARG A 477 5.65 5.35 -32.75
CA ARG A 477 5.65 5.17 -34.20
C ARG A 477 4.26 5.16 -34.83
N CYS A 478 3.31 4.42 -34.24
CA CYS A 478 1.97 4.22 -34.82
C CYS A 478 0.84 4.84 -34.00
N ALA A 479 1.15 5.49 -32.87
CA ALA A 479 0.22 6.12 -31.94
C ALA A 479 -0.83 5.20 -31.29
N ALA A 480 -0.75 3.88 -31.50
CA ALA A 480 -1.63 2.92 -30.83
C ALA A 480 -1.39 2.90 -29.31
N HIS A 481 -2.47 2.86 -28.53
CA HIS A 481 -2.41 2.82 -27.07
C HIS A 481 -2.10 1.41 -26.58
N LEU A 482 -0.86 1.15 -26.17
CA LEU A 482 -0.41 -0.21 -25.88
C LEU A 482 -0.71 -0.67 -24.46
N THR A 483 -0.89 0.27 -23.53
CA THR A 483 -0.91 0.02 -22.08
C THR A 483 -2.30 -0.28 -21.50
N ARG A 484 -3.32 -0.44 -22.35
CA ARG A 484 -4.71 -0.78 -21.95
C ARG A 484 -5.00 -2.28 -22.01
N GLY A 485 -4.00 -3.12 -22.26
CA GLY A 485 -4.19 -4.55 -22.47
C GLY A 485 -4.79 -4.92 -23.82
N GLU A 486 -4.98 -3.96 -24.74
CA GLU A 486 -5.60 -4.17 -26.07
C GLU A 486 -4.79 -5.09 -26.99
N PHE A 487 -3.52 -5.33 -26.67
CA PHE A 487 -2.60 -6.10 -27.50
C PHE A 487 -1.98 -7.31 -26.81
N ASP A 488 -1.76 -7.23 -25.49
CA ASP A 488 -1.15 -8.29 -24.70
C ASP A 488 -1.35 -8.00 -23.20
N TRP A 489 -0.88 -8.91 -22.35
CA TRP A 489 -0.92 -8.77 -20.90
C TRP A 489 -0.03 -7.62 -20.40
N VAL A 490 -0.64 -6.74 -19.61
CA VAL A 490 0.01 -5.61 -18.92
C VAL A 490 -0.29 -5.65 -17.43
N LEU A 491 0.63 -5.19 -16.60
CA LEU A 491 0.46 -5.10 -15.16
C LEU A 491 -0.59 -4.03 -14.81
N SER A 492 -1.60 -4.42 -14.07
CA SER A 492 -2.66 -3.53 -13.59
C SER A 492 -2.50 -3.18 -12.12
N ARG A 493 -1.99 -4.10 -11.31
CA ARG A 493 -2.02 -3.99 -9.85
C ARG A 493 -1.00 -4.89 -9.17
N ILE A 494 -0.47 -4.41 -8.05
CA ILE A 494 0.38 -5.13 -7.10
C ILE A 494 -0.29 -5.02 -5.72
N GLU A 495 -0.52 -6.13 -5.05
CA GLU A 495 -1.09 -6.22 -3.70
C GLU A 495 -0.16 -7.01 -2.78
N GLN A 496 0.01 -6.54 -1.54
CA GLN A 496 0.76 -7.27 -0.49
C GLN A 496 -0.09 -8.41 0.11
N ASP A 497 0.54 -9.41 0.72
CA ASP A 497 -0.12 -10.61 1.27
C ASP A 497 -1.18 -10.32 2.34
N GLU A 498 -1.02 -9.24 3.10
CA GLU A 498 -1.99 -8.77 4.09
C GLU A 498 -3.16 -7.99 3.47
N SER A 499 -2.98 -7.45 2.27
CA SER A 499 -4.01 -6.68 1.56
C SER A 499 -4.87 -7.55 0.64
N TYR A 500 -4.32 -8.65 0.12
CA TYR A 500 -5.05 -9.51 -0.80
C TYR A 500 -6.11 -10.39 -0.10
N LEU A 501 -7.33 -10.36 -0.63
CA LEU A 501 -8.50 -11.03 -0.03
C LEU A 501 -9.13 -12.15 -0.89
N GLY A 502 -8.57 -12.44 -2.07
CA GLY A 502 -9.00 -13.54 -2.96
C GLY A 502 -9.72 -13.13 -4.23
#